data_AF-A0A7X0UAW6-F1
#
_entry.id   AF-A0A7X0UAW6-F1
#
_cell.length_a   1.000
_cell.length_b   1.000
_cell.length_c   1.000
_cell.angle_alpha   90.00
_cell.angle_beta   90.00
_cell.angle_gamma   90.00
#
_symmetry.space_group_name_H-M   'P 1'
#
loop_
_entity.id
_entity.type
_entity.pdbx_description
1 polymer ?
#
loop_
_entity_poly.entity_id
_entity_poly.type
_entity_poly.pdbx_seq_one_letter_code
_entity_poly.pdbx_strand_id
1 'polypeptide(L)'
;MTNHSSGSRNFWHHRRVPFPLPAGPQAHSPDGYLRLCANELAALDWVLAYLAEDPRMDGMRCGAAEWCAFKDGQVFSLGWDWFQVDNQGARIDVHAGIRTNIQIRDRQGYDLPMPASQRHLVGAICRLPWQPVP
;
A
#
# COMPACT_ATOMS: atom_id res chain seq x y z
N MET A 1 -42.50 9.72 -26.84
CA MET A 1 -41.25 9.09 -27.30
C MET A 1 -40.11 9.63 -26.47
N THR A 2 -39.60 8.77 -25.62
CA THR A 2 -38.45 8.94 -24.73
C THR A 2 -37.16 9.12 -25.52
N ASN A 3 -36.29 10.04 -25.09
CA ASN A 3 -34.88 9.67 -24.96
C ASN A 3 -34.20 10.49 -23.86
N HIS A 4 -33.84 9.79 -22.79
CA HIS A 4 -32.86 10.21 -21.80
C HIS A 4 -31.47 10.12 -22.42
N SER A 5 -30.60 11.08 -22.16
CA SER A 5 -29.16 10.89 -22.27
C SER A 5 -28.49 11.62 -21.12
N SER A 6 -28.33 10.87 -20.04
CA SER A 6 -27.53 11.19 -18.87
C SER A 6 -26.08 11.37 -19.28
N GLY A 7 -25.59 12.61 -19.20
CA GLY A 7 -24.17 12.93 -19.32
C GLY A 7 -23.51 12.95 -17.95
N SER A 8 -23.44 11.80 -17.26
CA SER A 8 -22.60 11.66 -16.07
C SER A 8 -21.14 11.73 -16.48
N ARG A 9 -20.53 12.91 -16.32
CA ARG A 9 -19.08 13.08 -16.42
C ARG A 9 -18.45 12.32 -15.25
N ASN A 10 -17.68 11.29 -15.58
CA ASN A 10 -16.84 10.54 -14.66
C ASN A 10 -15.80 11.48 -14.02
N PHE A 11 -16.11 11.97 -12.82
CA PHE A 11 -15.15 12.67 -11.96
C PHE A 11 -14.28 11.64 -11.23
N TRP A 12 -13.34 11.01 -11.94
CA TRP A 12 -12.21 10.35 -11.29
C TRP A 12 -11.23 11.43 -10.84
N HIS A 13 -11.52 12.06 -9.71
CA HIS A 13 -10.50 12.81 -9.00
C HIS A 13 -9.46 11.81 -8.49
N HIS A 14 -8.36 11.66 -9.24
CA HIS A 14 -7.09 11.23 -8.67
C HIS A 14 -6.80 12.19 -7.52
N ARG A 15 -7.14 11.81 -6.28
CA ARG A 15 -6.63 12.48 -5.09
C ARG A 15 -5.13 12.20 -5.06
N ARG A 16 -4.36 13.00 -5.80
CA ARG A 16 -2.95 13.20 -5.48
C ARG A 16 -2.97 13.81 -4.09
N VAL A 17 -2.42 13.08 -3.12
CA VAL A 17 -2.18 13.64 -1.79
C VAL A 17 -1.26 14.84 -2.02
N PRO A 18 -1.66 16.08 -1.68
CA PRO A 18 -0.74 17.19 -1.77
C PRO A 18 0.33 16.95 -0.70
N PHE A 19 1.55 16.66 -1.13
CA PHE A 19 2.72 16.82 -0.30
C PHE A 19 2.74 18.30 0.12
N PRO A 20 2.69 18.59 1.43
CA PRO A 20 3.80 18.26 2.30
C PRO A 20 3.42 17.30 3.44
N LEU A 21 4.38 16.46 3.84
CA LEU A 21 4.33 15.77 5.13
C LEU A 21 4.03 16.80 6.23
N PRO A 22 3.17 16.51 7.22
CA PRO A 22 3.01 17.39 8.37
C PRO A 22 4.37 17.59 9.03
N ALA A 23 4.78 18.85 9.21
CA ALA A 23 6.06 19.24 9.83
C ALA A 23 6.07 19.04 11.37
N GLY A 24 5.12 18.30 11.92
CA GLY A 24 5.05 17.98 13.35
C GLY A 24 5.85 16.71 13.65
N PRO A 25 6.44 16.57 14.85
CA PRO A 25 7.10 15.34 15.24
C PRO A 25 6.08 14.19 15.20
N GLN A 26 6.32 13.20 14.33
CA GLN A 26 5.55 11.96 14.36
C GLN A 26 5.86 11.27 15.68
N ALA A 27 4.83 11.03 16.48
CA ALA A 27 4.94 10.22 17.69
C ALA A 27 5.19 8.76 17.28
N HIS A 28 6.46 8.42 17.05
CA HIS A 28 6.89 7.05 16.89
C HIS A 28 7.11 6.43 18.26
N SER A 29 6.98 5.11 18.33
CA SER A 29 7.65 4.38 19.40
C SER A 29 9.18 4.57 19.28
N PRO A 30 9.96 4.32 20.35
CA PRO A 30 11.41 4.55 20.34
C PRO A 30 12.16 3.81 19.23
N ASP A 31 11.57 2.75 18.67
CA ASP A 31 12.10 1.94 17.56
C ASP A 31 11.72 2.45 16.16
N GLY A 32 11.01 3.58 16.07
CA GLY A 32 10.61 4.19 14.80
C GLY A 32 9.35 3.59 14.16
N TYR A 33 8.77 2.53 14.76
CA TYR A 33 7.56 1.90 14.20
C TYR A 33 6.27 2.55 14.69
N LEU A 34 5.28 2.56 13.80
CA LEU A 34 3.89 2.85 14.09
C LEU A 34 3.13 1.55 14.35
N ARG A 35 2.40 1.48 15.45
CA ARG A 35 1.81 0.24 15.93
C ARG A 35 0.31 0.19 15.67
N LEU A 36 -0.12 -0.77 14.85
CA LEU A 36 -1.52 -0.99 14.49
C LEU A 36 -1.95 -2.42 14.81
N CYS A 37 -3.20 -2.63 15.18
CA CYS A 37 -3.81 -3.96 15.05
C CYS A 37 -4.24 -4.21 13.60
N ALA A 38 -4.49 -5.48 13.25
CA ALA A 38 -4.88 -5.87 11.90
C ALA A 38 -6.15 -5.17 11.37
N ASN A 39 -7.10 -4.85 12.25
CA ASN A 39 -8.33 -4.14 11.88
C ASN A 39 -8.07 -2.68 11.53
N GLU A 40 -7.17 -2.02 12.26
CA GLU A 40 -6.78 -0.64 11.97
C GLU A 40 -6.02 -0.55 10.65
N LEU A 41 -5.11 -1.50 10.37
CA LEU A 41 -4.41 -1.61 9.09
C LEU A 41 -5.39 -1.69 7.91
N ALA A 42 -6.44 -2.50 8.05
CA ALA A 42 -7.44 -2.70 7.01
C ALA A 42 -8.38 -1.50 6.81
N ALA A 43 -8.46 -0.61 7.79
CA ALA A 43 -9.32 0.58 7.75
C ALA A 43 -8.59 1.84 7.27
N LEU A 44 -7.30 1.75 6.95
CA LEU A 44 -6.53 2.88 6.41
C LEU A 44 -6.95 3.19 4.97
N ASP A 45 -7.11 4.48 4.68
CA ASP A 45 -7.35 4.98 3.32
C ASP A 45 -6.02 5.07 2.57
N TRP A 46 -5.65 3.96 1.94
CA TRP A 46 -4.42 3.81 1.18
C TRP A 46 -4.46 4.54 -0.16
N VAL A 47 -3.39 5.27 -0.47
CA VAL A 47 -3.19 5.98 -1.74
C VAL A 47 -1.89 5.49 -2.39
N LEU A 48 -1.95 5.24 -3.69
CA LEU A 48 -0.78 4.91 -4.49
C LEU A 48 0.19 6.09 -4.50
N ALA A 49 1.39 5.89 -3.99
CA ALA A 49 2.46 6.89 -4.01
C ALA A 49 3.38 6.68 -5.21
N TYR A 50 3.70 5.42 -5.51
CA TYR A 50 4.63 5.05 -6.58
C TYR A 50 4.31 3.67 -7.14
N LEU A 51 4.39 3.52 -8.46
CA LEU A 51 4.38 2.22 -9.14
C LEU A 51 5.26 2.35 -10.36
N ALA A 52 6.31 1.55 -10.44
CA ALA A 52 7.23 1.58 -11.55
C ALA A 52 7.74 0.19 -11.90
N GLU A 53 8.04 0.04 -13.18
CA GLU A 53 8.75 -1.10 -13.75
C GLU A 53 10.26 -0.87 -13.66
N ASP A 54 11.02 -1.92 -13.34
CA ASP A 54 12.47 -1.94 -13.37
C ASP A 54 12.94 -2.51 -14.72
N PRO A 55 13.46 -1.67 -15.63
CA PRO A 55 13.83 -2.10 -16.97
C PRO A 55 15.13 -2.90 -17.02
N ARG A 56 15.82 -3.12 -15.89
CA ARG A 56 17.13 -3.79 -15.84
C ARG A 56 17.04 -5.31 -15.92
N MET A 57 15.83 -5.87 -15.89
CA MET A 57 15.60 -7.31 -15.91
C MET A 57 15.13 -7.77 -17.29
N ASP A 58 16.06 -8.29 -18.09
CA ASP A 58 15.77 -8.79 -19.43
C ASP A 58 14.75 -9.94 -19.39
N GLY A 59 13.68 -9.80 -20.17
CA GLY A 59 12.66 -10.83 -20.37
C GLY A 59 11.69 -11.04 -19.20
N MET A 60 11.84 -10.33 -18.08
CA MET A 60 10.90 -10.39 -16.94
C MET A 60 10.49 -8.98 -16.54
N ARG A 61 9.20 -8.67 -16.70
CA ARG A 61 8.66 -7.43 -16.14
C ARG A 61 8.61 -7.54 -14.63
N CYS A 62 9.28 -6.63 -13.95
CA CYS A 62 9.27 -6.52 -12.50
C CYS A 62 9.39 -5.06 -12.10
N GLY A 63 9.29 -4.77 -10.82
CA GLY A 63 9.48 -3.42 -10.34
C GLY A 63 9.07 -3.27 -8.89
N ALA A 64 8.73 -2.04 -8.51
CA ALA A 64 8.36 -1.71 -7.15
C ALA A 64 7.04 -0.94 -7.12
N ALA A 65 6.33 -1.09 -6.00
CA ALA A 65 5.14 -0.31 -5.67
C ALA A 65 5.29 0.26 -4.26
N GLU A 66 4.82 1.48 -4.05
CA GLU A 66 4.70 2.13 -2.75
C GLU A 66 3.33 2.78 -2.59
N TRP A 67 2.77 2.57 -1.41
CA TRP A 67 1.48 3.09 -0.98
C TRP A 67 1.65 3.75 0.37
N CYS A 68 0.88 4.82 0.59
CA CYS A 68 0.84 5.50 1.87
C CYS A 68 -0.59 5.74 2.33
N ALA A 69 -0.77 5.85 3.63
CA ALA A 69 -2.01 6.30 4.24
C ALA A 69 -1.71 7.38 5.27
N PHE A 70 -2.65 8.29 5.47
CA PHE A 70 -2.55 9.33 6.48
C PHE A 70 -3.69 9.18 7.48
N LYS A 71 -3.34 9.05 8.76
CA LYS A 71 -4.32 8.97 9.85
C LYS A 71 -3.73 9.61 11.10
N ASP A 72 -4.53 10.44 11.77
CA ASP A 72 -4.19 11.06 13.06
C ASP A 72 -2.81 11.77 13.09
N GLY A 73 -2.45 12.46 12.00
CA GLY A 73 -1.15 13.16 11.92
C GLY A 73 0.04 12.27 11.52
N GLN A 74 -0.17 10.96 11.38
CA GLN A 74 0.86 9.98 11.07
C GLN A 74 0.77 9.49 9.62
N VAL A 75 1.93 9.22 9.02
CA VAL A 75 2.04 8.62 7.69
C VAL A 75 2.43 7.16 7.82
N PHE A 76 1.60 6.28 7.28
CA PHE A 76 1.83 4.84 7.22
C PHE A 76 2.29 4.48 5.81
N SER A 77 3.28 3.60 5.69
CA SER A 77 3.84 3.21 4.39
C SER A 77 3.84 1.70 4.17
N LEU A 78 3.59 1.29 2.93
CA LEU A 78 3.78 -0.07 2.43
C LEU A 78 4.53 0.00 1.10
N GLY A 79 5.62 -0.73 1.00
CA GLY A 79 6.40 -0.88 -0.22
C GLY A 79 6.74 -2.34 -0.47
N TRP A 80 6.67 -2.77 -1.73
CA TRP A 80 7.02 -4.14 -2.12
C TRP A 80 7.53 -4.20 -3.55
N ASP A 81 8.28 -5.25 -3.83
CA ASP A 81 8.69 -5.58 -5.18
C ASP A 81 7.66 -6.52 -5.81
N TRP A 82 7.53 -6.43 -7.11
CA TRP A 82 6.59 -7.23 -7.89
C TRP A 82 7.25 -7.78 -9.14
N PHE A 83 6.73 -8.89 -9.64
CA PHE A 83 7.11 -9.48 -10.92
C PHE A 83 5.87 -9.97 -11.65
N GLN A 84 5.86 -9.84 -12.97
CA GLN A 84 4.80 -10.32 -13.83
C GLN A 84 4.90 -11.84 -13.97
N VAL A 85 3.77 -12.53 -13.78
CA VAL A 85 3.65 -13.96 -14.08
C VAL A 85 2.77 -14.11 -15.32
N ASP A 86 3.40 -14.18 -16.49
CA ASP A 86 2.75 -14.36 -17.79
C ASP A 86 1.46 -13.51 -17.93
N ASN A 87 0.36 -14.14 -18.32
CA ASN A 87 -0.97 -13.54 -18.47
C ASN A 87 -1.79 -13.51 -17.16
N GLN A 88 -1.18 -13.85 -16.01
CA GLN A 88 -1.88 -13.95 -14.72
C GLN A 88 -1.81 -12.66 -13.90
N GLY A 89 -1.10 -11.63 -14.40
CA GLY A 89 -0.87 -10.38 -13.69
C GLY A 89 0.41 -10.38 -12.86
N ALA A 90 0.65 -9.27 -12.17
CA ALA A 90 1.79 -9.10 -11.30
C ALA A 90 1.56 -9.75 -9.94
N ARG A 91 2.61 -10.36 -9.40
CA ARG A 91 2.66 -10.96 -8.06
C ARG A 91 3.66 -10.23 -7.18
N ILE A 92 3.43 -10.27 -5.87
CA ILE A 92 4.34 -9.74 -4.87
C ILE A 92 5.55 -10.66 -4.77
N ASP A 93 6.75 -10.10 -4.81
CA ASP A 93 7.95 -10.79 -4.35
C ASP A 93 7.98 -10.80 -2.82
N VAL A 94 7.43 -11.86 -2.24
CA VAL A 94 7.41 -12.05 -0.78
C VAL A 94 8.79 -12.37 -0.21
N HIS A 95 9.76 -12.78 -1.03
CA HIS A 95 11.13 -13.07 -0.61
C HIS A 95 11.92 -11.79 -0.38
N ALA A 96 11.70 -10.76 -1.20
CA ALA A 96 12.25 -9.42 -0.98
C ALA A 96 11.69 -8.73 0.29
N GLY A 97 10.54 -9.21 0.77
CA GLY A 97 9.88 -8.70 1.97
C GLY A 97 9.09 -7.42 1.73
N ILE A 98 8.25 -7.07 2.71
CA ILE A 98 7.46 -5.84 2.68
C ILE A 98 8.22 -4.75 3.44
N ARG A 99 8.51 -3.65 2.76
CA ARG A 99 9.10 -2.44 3.34
C ARG A 99 7.99 -1.62 3.96
N THR A 100 8.09 -1.32 5.26
CA THR A 100 7.04 -0.60 5.97
C THR A 100 7.58 0.07 7.23
N ASN A 101 6.89 1.10 7.72
CA ASN A 101 7.08 1.65 9.05
C ASN A 101 6.05 1.12 10.07
N ILE A 102 5.31 0.05 9.72
CA ILE A 102 4.23 -0.51 10.55
C ILE A 102 4.70 -1.76 11.30
N GLN A 103 4.43 -1.80 12.60
CA GLN A 103 4.49 -3.00 13.42
C GLN A 103 3.07 -3.44 13.79
N ILE A 104 2.71 -4.68 13.47
CA ILE A 104 1.38 -5.21 13.80
C ILE A 104 1.36 -5.70 15.24
N ARG A 105 0.27 -5.42 15.94
CA ARG A 105 0.00 -5.91 17.31
C ARG A 105 -1.14 -6.91 17.36
N ASP A 106 -1.09 -7.80 18.35
CA ASP A 106 -2.20 -8.66 18.73
C ASP A 106 -3.29 -7.90 19.50
N ARG A 107 -4.32 -8.62 19.96
CA ARG A 107 -5.44 -8.04 20.72
C ARG A 107 -5.06 -7.61 22.14
N GLN A 108 -3.97 -8.14 22.67
CA GLN A 108 -3.43 -7.84 23.98
C GLN A 108 -2.47 -6.63 23.92
N GLY A 109 -2.12 -6.17 22.72
CA GLY A 109 -1.26 -5.02 22.48
C GLY A 109 0.22 -5.37 22.36
N TYR A 110 0.56 -6.66 22.24
CA TYR A 110 1.94 -7.09 21.99
C TYR A 110 2.25 -7.08 20.50
N ASP A 111 3.51 -6.77 20.18
CA ASP A 111 4.00 -6.84 18.81
C ASP A 111 3.96 -8.29 18.32
N LEU A 112 3.35 -8.49 17.14
CA LEU A 112 3.38 -9.77 16.47
C LEU A 112 4.81 -10.09 15.99
N PRO A 113 5.24 -11.36 16.07
CA PRO A 113 6.49 -11.78 15.46
C PRO A 113 6.45 -11.55 13.95
N MET A 114 7.61 -11.29 13.35
CA MET A 114 7.72 -10.84 11.96
C MET A 114 6.92 -11.68 10.94
N PRO A 115 6.94 -13.04 10.97
CA PRO A 115 6.16 -13.83 10.02
C PRO A 115 4.63 -13.66 10.17
N ALA A 116 4.15 -13.40 11.39
CA ALA A 116 2.74 -13.11 11.61
C ALA A 116 2.39 -11.68 11.15
N SER A 117 3.25 -10.70 11.46
CA SER A 117 3.11 -9.32 10.99
C SER A 117 3.06 -9.26 9.45
N GLN A 118 4.01 -9.91 8.78
CA GLN A 118 4.12 -9.93 7.31
C GLN A 118 2.88 -10.51 6.63
N ARG A 119 2.23 -11.53 7.22
CA ARG A 119 0.96 -12.05 6.68
C ARG A 119 -0.17 -11.03 6.69
N HIS A 120 -0.25 -10.19 7.73
CA HIS A 120 -1.25 -9.12 7.78
C HIS A 120 -0.95 -8.02 6.76
N LEU A 121 0.32 -7.64 6.59
CA LEU A 121 0.75 -6.65 5.60
C LEU A 121 0.47 -7.13 4.17
N VAL A 122 0.85 -8.37 3.83
CA VAL A 122 0.54 -8.99 2.53
C VAL A 122 -0.97 -9.06 2.31
N GLY A 123 -1.74 -9.45 3.33
CA GLY A 123 -3.19 -9.49 3.25
C GLY A 123 -3.82 -8.12 2.97
N ALA A 124 -3.23 -7.03 3.49
CA ALA A 124 -3.65 -5.67 3.18
C ALA A 124 -3.28 -5.30 1.73
N ILE A 125 -2.06 -5.59 1.29
CA ILE A 125 -1.58 -5.32 -0.08
C ILE A 125 -2.46 -6.01 -1.12
N CYS A 126 -2.85 -7.27 -0.89
CA CYS A 126 -3.73 -8.01 -1.82
C CYS A 126 -5.12 -7.38 -2.00
N ARG A 127 -5.54 -6.44 -1.15
CA ARG A 127 -6.80 -5.71 -1.27
C ARG A 127 -6.66 -4.36 -1.95
N LEU A 128 -5.43 -3.88 -2.14
CA LEU A 128 -5.17 -2.62 -2.81
C LEU A 128 -5.33 -2.82 -4.33
N PRO A 129 -5.87 -1.84 -5.07
CA PRO A 129 -5.99 -1.92 -6.52
C PRO A 129 -4.66 -1.58 -7.19
N TRP A 130 -3.64 -2.42 -6.95
CA TRP A 130 -2.33 -2.28 -7.56
C TRP A 130 -2.14 -3.38 -8.60
N GLN A 131 -1.89 -2.97 -9.83
CA GLN A 131 -1.33 -3.80 -10.90
C GLN A 131 -0.55 -2.85 -11.81
N PRO A 132 0.65 -3.23 -12.28
CA PRO A 132 1.27 -2.48 -13.37
C PRO A 132 0.33 -2.52 -14.58
N VAL A 133 0.34 -1.43 -15.34
CA VAL A 133 -0.41 -1.38 -16.61
C VAL A 133 0.18 -2.47 -17.54
N PRO A 134 -0.66 -3.21 -18.28
CA PRO A 134 -0.20 -4.20 -19.26
C PRO A 134 0.83 -3.66 -20.23
#